data_AF-A0A9D4R7M2-F1
#
_entry.id   AF-A0A9D4R7M2-F1
#
_cell.length_a   1.000
_cell.length_b   1.000
_cell.length_c   1.000
_cell.angle_alpha   90.00
_cell.angle_beta   90.00
_cell.angle_gamma   90.00
#
_symmetry.space_group_name_H-M   'P 1'
#
loop_
_entity.id
_entity.type
_entity.pdbx_description
1 polymer ?
#
loop_
_entity_poly.entity_id
_entity_poly.type
_entity_poly.pdbx_seq_one_letter_code
_entity_poly.pdbx_strand_id
1 'polypeptide(L)'
;MQGYDRNISTDYCLSTVNTVPIVNELEIRKLTFFGQICRSNLKYIAKDIFNNRLKPHIELEGQCLGYIPDANRILQKVDLMNVLRSYVQDGNFPTKRQWKKIDERKVVMNIKNEIQSRIIGTNQWEVTAHVIDNNNYSPLWGVAKGYPEISKLC
;
A
#
# COMPACT_ATOMS: atom_id res chain seq x y z
N MET A 1 -26.20 -30.23 -13.81
CA MET A 1 -24.83 -29.66 -13.83
C MET A 1 -24.75 -28.62 -12.73
N GLN A 2 -24.15 -28.95 -11.59
CA GLN A 2 -23.74 -27.96 -10.61
C GLN A 2 -22.49 -27.27 -11.20
N GLY A 3 -22.67 -26.04 -11.69
CA GLY A 3 -21.52 -25.21 -12.03
C GLY A 3 -20.76 -24.89 -10.75
N TYR A 4 -19.46 -25.16 -10.73
CA TYR A 4 -18.58 -24.54 -9.73
C TYR A 4 -18.83 -23.03 -9.77
N ASP A 5 -19.21 -22.45 -8.64
CA ASP A 5 -19.38 -21.01 -8.50
C ASP A 5 -18.07 -20.35 -8.96
N ARG A 6 -18.12 -19.55 -10.03
CA ARG A 6 -16.92 -18.96 -10.67
C ARG A 6 -16.24 -17.87 -9.84
N ASN A 7 -16.50 -17.84 -8.54
CA ASN A 7 -15.87 -16.94 -7.58
C ASN A 7 -14.86 -17.73 -6.74
N ILE A 8 -13.80 -18.23 -7.37
CA ILE A 8 -12.53 -18.41 -6.66
C ILE A 8 -12.08 -16.99 -6.32
N SER A 9 -12.51 -16.50 -5.16
CA SER A 9 -12.25 -15.13 -4.72
C SER A 9 -10.74 -14.92 -4.64
N THR A 10 -10.22 -14.09 -5.54
CA THR A 10 -8.81 -13.68 -5.52
C THR A 10 -8.47 -13.10 -4.15
N ASP A 11 -9.40 -12.40 -3.52
CA ASP A 11 -9.23 -11.87 -2.17
C ASP A 11 -9.10 -12.99 -1.12
N TYR A 12 -9.83 -14.11 -1.25
CA TYR A 12 -9.67 -15.29 -0.38
C TYR A 12 -8.30 -15.95 -0.56
N CYS A 13 -7.86 -16.12 -1.81
CA CYS A 13 -6.52 -16.64 -2.10
C CYS A 13 -5.43 -15.73 -1.55
N LEU A 14 -5.48 -14.43 -1.84
CA LEU A 14 -4.50 -13.44 -1.37
C LEU A 14 -4.46 -13.37 0.16
N SER A 15 -5.63 -13.42 0.81
CA SER A 15 -5.72 -13.45 2.27
C SER A 15 -5.07 -14.71 2.84
N THR A 16 -5.39 -15.89 2.29
CA THR A 16 -4.81 -17.16 2.78
C THR A 16 -3.30 -17.21 2.55
N VAL A 17 -2.77 -16.76 1.41
CA VAL A 17 -1.31 -16.74 1.22
C VAL A 17 -0.62 -15.53 1.87
N ASN A 18 -1.37 -14.63 2.52
CA ASN A 18 -0.89 -13.37 3.08
C ASN A 18 -0.07 -12.54 2.08
N THR A 19 -0.50 -12.54 0.81
CA THR A 19 0.13 -11.75 -0.24
C THR A 19 -0.72 -10.54 -0.58
N VAL A 20 -0.05 -9.47 -0.96
CA VAL A 20 -0.69 -8.22 -1.34
C VAL A 20 -0.88 -8.21 -2.86
N PRO A 21 -2.04 -7.76 -3.39
CA PRO A 21 -2.20 -7.62 -4.83
C PRO A 21 -1.10 -6.74 -5.44
N ILE A 22 -0.64 -7.06 -6.64
CA ILE A 22 0.46 -6.33 -7.31
C ILE A 22 0.19 -4.83 -7.44
N VAL A 23 -1.08 -4.44 -7.59
CA VAL A 23 -1.51 -3.03 -7.65
C VAL A 23 -1.13 -2.30 -6.37
N ASN A 24 -1.34 -2.91 -5.21
CA ASN A 24 -1.03 -2.32 -3.92
C ASN A 24 0.48 -2.30 -3.66
N GLU A 25 1.24 -3.30 -4.13
CA GLU A 25 2.71 -3.26 -4.13
C GLU A 25 3.26 -2.07 -4.96
N LEU A 26 2.64 -1.77 -6.11
CA LEU A 26 2.99 -0.58 -6.90
C LEU A 26 2.67 0.72 -6.13
N GLU A 27 1.54 0.77 -5.42
CA GLU A 27 1.20 1.93 -4.58
C GLU A 27 2.22 2.13 -3.44
N ILE A 28 2.67 1.06 -2.77
CA ILE A 28 3.74 1.10 -1.76
C ILE A 28 5.03 1.66 -2.36
N ARG A 29 5.45 1.16 -3.54
CA ARG A 29 6.68 1.65 -4.18
C ARG A 29 6.59 3.12 -4.58
N LYS A 30 5.41 3.57 -5.03
CA LYS A 30 5.15 4.98 -5.34
C LYS A 30 5.23 5.85 -4.08
N LEU A 31 4.70 5.42 -2.95
CA LEU A 31 4.82 6.12 -1.66
C LEU A 31 6.24 6.10 -1.11
N THR A 32 6.96 5.00 -1.28
CA THR A 32 8.38 4.91 -0.94
C THR A 32 9.19 5.92 -1.75
N PHE A 33 8.97 6.02 -3.06
CA PHE A 33 9.60 7.02 -3.92
C PHE A 33 9.22 8.46 -3.50
N PHE A 34 7.94 8.69 -3.16
CA PHE A 34 7.45 9.98 -2.67
C PHE A 34 8.24 10.43 -1.44
N GLY A 35 8.36 9.54 -0.46
CA GLY A 35 9.11 9.84 0.75
C GLY A 35 10.61 9.99 0.51
N GLN A 36 11.18 9.38 -0.52
CA GLN A 36 12.58 9.59 -0.89
C GLN A 36 12.80 10.97 -1.50
N ILE A 37 11.96 11.39 -2.45
CA ILE A 37 12.12 12.69 -3.12
C ILE A 37 11.88 13.84 -2.13
N CYS A 38 10.88 13.76 -1.27
CA CYS A 38 10.60 14.79 -0.25
C CYS A 38 11.78 14.98 0.73
N ARG A 39 12.49 13.91 1.08
CA ARG A 39 13.65 13.94 1.99
C ARG A 39 14.99 14.19 1.30
N SER A 40 15.03 14.21 -0.02
CA SER A 40 16.28 14.44 -0.74
C SER A 40 16.81 15.86 -0.50
N ASN A 41 18.10 16.07 -0.75
CA ASN A 41 18.74 17.36 -0.55
C ASN A 41 18.11 18.42 -1.47
N LEU A 42 17.94 19.66 -1.01
CA LEU A 42 17.42 20.77 -1.81
C LEU A 42 18.24 21.05 -3.07
N LYS A 43 19.54 20.72 -3.07
CA LYS A 43 20.41 20.84 -4.26
C LYS A 43 20.13 19.78 -5.34
N TYR A 44 19.24 18.83 -5.08
CA TYR A 44 18.88 17.79 -6.04
C TYR A 44 17.87 18.34 -7.04
N ILE A 45 18.27 18.45 -8.32
CA ILE A 45 17.46 19.03 -9.40
C ILE A 45 16.06 18.38 -9.48
N ALA A 46 15.97 17.05 -9.31
CA ALA A 46 14.68 16.39 -9.40
C ALA A 46 13.74 16.79 -8.25
N LYS A 47 14.27 17.12 -7.05
CA LYS A 47 13.47 17.64 -5.94
C LYS A 47 12.93 19.03 -6.24
N ASP A 48 13.76 19.89 -6.84
CA ASP A 48 13.34 21.23 -7.23
C ASP A 48 12.21 21.17 -8.26
N ILE A 49 12.38 20.39 -9.34
CA ILE A 49 11.33 20.14 -10.34
C ILE A 49 10.06 19.56 -9.69
N PHE A 50 10.23 18.61 -8.77
CA PHE A 50 9.12 17.99 -8.06
C PHE A 50 8.35 19.01 -7.22
N ASN A 51 9.03 19.84 -6.43
CA ASN A 51 8.41 20.87 -5.60
C ASN A 51 7.70 21.94 -6.44
N ASN A 52 8.33 22.39 -7.52
CA ASN A 52 7.77 23.38 -8.45
C ASN A 52 6.49 22.88 -9.14
N ARG A 53 6.32 21.57 -9.29
CA ARG A 53 5.09 20.96 -9.83
C ARG A 53 4.07 20.62 -8.74
N LEU A 54 4.54 20.19 -7.57
CA LEU A 54 3.67 19.77 -6.46
C LEU A 54 2.91 20.95 -5.87
N LYS A 55 3.59 22.08 -5.65
CA LYS A 55 2.99 23.23 -4.97
C LYS A 55 1.78 23.81 -5.73
N PRO A 56 1.86 24.08 -7.05
CA PRO A 56 0.70 24.52 -7.83
C PRO A 56 -0.42 23.48 -7.90
N HIS A 57 -0.08 22.18 -7.92
CA HIS A 57 -1.09 21.12 -7.93
C HIS A 57 -1.95 21.12 -6.64
N ILE A 58 -1.33 21.40 -5.49
CA ILE A 58 -2.01 21.41 -4.19
C ILE A 58 -2.70 22.75 -3.92
N GLU A 59 -2.08 23.87 -4.29
CA GLU A 59 -2.58 25.21 -3.93
C GLU A 59 -3.56 25.81 -4.94
N LEU A 60 -3.43 25.48 -6.23
CA LEU A 60 -4.18 26.11 -7.32
C LEU A 60 -5.07 25.13 -8.09
N GLU A 61 -5.25 23.91 -7.56
CA GLU A 61 -5.88 22.79 -8.28
C GLU A 61 -5.31 22.59 -9.69
N GLY A 62 -4.01 22.88 -9.85
CA GLY A 62 -3.35 22.87 -11.15
C GLY A 62 -3.38 21.47 -11.78
N GLN A 63 -3.61 21.44 -13.09
CA GLN A 63 -3.48 20.22 -13.90
C GLN A 63 -2.01 19.81 -13.98
N CYS A 64 -1.58 18.94 -13.06
CA CYS A 64 -0.34 18.21 -13.17
C CYS A 64 -0.62 16.87 -13.85
N LEU A 65 0.30 16.39 -14.70
CA LEU A 65 0.22 15.05 -15.29
C LEU A 65 1.35 14.16 -14.74
N GLY A 66 1.13 12.85 -14.78
CA GLY A 66 2.13 11.85 -14.40
C GLY A 66 2.11 11.52 -12.91
N TYR A 67 3.28 11.53 -12.27
CA TYR A 67 3.47 10.95 -10.95
C TYR A 67 2.75 11.71 -9.81
N ILE A 68 2.69 13.04 -9.86
CA ILE A 68 2.17 13.86 -8.75
C ILE A 68 0.67 13.59 -8.48
N PRO A 69 -0.23 13.63 -9.47
CA PRO A 69 -1.64 13.29 -9.25
C PRO A 69 -1.84 11.88 -8.71
N ASP A 70 -1.04 10.91 -9.18
CA ASP A 70 -1.16 9.52 -8.74
C ASP A 70 -0.66 9.35 -7.30
N ALA A 71 0.46 9.99 -6.93
CA ALA A 71 0.92 10.04 -5.54
C ALA A 71 -0.13 10.72 -4.64
N ASN A 72 -0.73 11.82 -5.09
CA ASN A 72 -1.79 12.52 -4.37
C ASN A 72 -3.01 11.62 -4.15
N ARG A 73 -3.48 10.91 -5.19
CA ARG A 73 -4.57 9.93 -5.11
C ARG A 73 -4.27 8.84 -4.07
N ILE A 74 -3.05 8.30 -4.08
CA ILE A 74 -2.66 7.26 -3.11
C ILE A 74 -2.62 7.84 -1.70
N LEU A 75 -2.02 9.01 -1.49
CA LEU A 75 -1.96 9.68 -0.18
C LEU A 75 -3.36 9.98 0.36
N GLN A 76 -4.31 10.34 -0.49
CA GLN A 76 -5.72 10.51 -0.11
C GLN A 76 -6.35 9.18 0.28
N LYS A 77 -6.15 8.13 -0.54
CA LYS A 77 -6.64 6.77 -0.29
C LYS A 77 -6.19 6.21 1.05
N VAL A 78 -4.93 6.46 1.45
CA VAL A 78 -4.37 5.97 2.73
C VAL A 78 -4.43 6.97 3.87
N ASP A 79 -5.15 8.08 3.71
CA ASP A 79 -5.33 9.12 4.73
C ASP A 79 -3.99 9.69 5.25
N LEU A 80 -3.15 10.13 4.31
CA LEU A 80 -1.84 10.77 4.55
C LEU A 80 -1.74 12.19 3.98
N MET A 81 -2.88 12.80 3.64
CA MET A 81 -2.94 14.17 3.11
C MET A 81 -2.37 15.20 4.07
N ASN A 82 -2.47 14.98 5.38
CA ASN A 82 -1.88 15.88 6.38
C ASN A 82 -0.35 15.93 6.28
N VAL A 83 0.30 14.80 5.98
CA VAL A 83 1.76 14.75 5.76
C VAL A 83 2.15 15.57 4.54
N LEU A 84 1.37 15.44 3.46
CA LEU A 84 1.58 16.22 2.24
C LEU A 84 1.40 17.73 2.48
N ARG A 85 0.35 18.13 3.21
CA ARG A 85 0.12 19.54 3.55
C ARG A 85 1.25 20.13 4.39
N SER A 86 1.68 19.44 5.45
CA SER A 86 2.82 19.88 6.28
C SER A 86 4.11 19.99 5.46
N TYR A 87 4.32 19.11 4.47
CA TYR A 87 5.46 19.21 3.59
C TYR A 87 5.40 20.43 2.67
N VAL A 88 4.25 20.70 2.06
CA VAL A 88 4.09 21.85 1.14
C VAL A 88 4.15 23.18 1.89
N GLN A 89 3.56 23.26 3.09
CA GLN A 89 3.49 24.48 3.89
C GLN A 89 4.80 24.78 4.62
N ASP A 90 5.34 23.79 5.34
CA ASP A 90 6.45 23.99 6.27
C ASP A 90 7.77 23.39 5.78
N GLY A 91 7.77 22.66 4.67
CA GLY A 91 8.91 21.85 4.23
C GLY A 91 9.16 20.61 5.12
N ASN A 92 8.27 20.34 6.07
CA ASN A 92 8.43 19.29 7.05
C ASN A 92 7.97 17.93 6.52
N PHE A 93 8.88 16.95 6.52
CA PHE A 93 8.58 15.58 6.14
C PHE A 93 9.04 14.59 7.23
N PRO A 94 8.31 13.50 7.50
CA PRO A 94 8.73 12.48 8.44
C PRO A 94 10.13 11.93 8.13
N THR A 95 10.89 11.56 9.15
CA THR A 95 12.20 10.90 8.95
C THR A 95 12.06 9.57 8.20
N LYS A 96 13.15 9.04 7.63
CA LYS A 96 13.15 7.74 6.92
C LYS A 96 12.48 6.62 7.74
N ARG A 97 12.78 6.56 9.04
CA ARG A 97 12.25 5.53 9.96
C ARG A 97 10.76 5.75 10.22
N GLN A 98 10.33 7.00 10.43
CA GLN A 98 8.91 7.32 10.63
C GLN A 98 8.10 7.05 9.36
N TRP A 99 8.59 7.51 8.20
CA TRP A 99 7.93 7.29 6.92
C TRP A 99 7.75 5.80 6.62
N LYS A 100 8.80 4.99 6.77
CA LYS A 100 8.70 3.53 6.58
C LYS A 100 7.60 2.91 7.47
N LYS A 101 7.54 3.28 8.74
CA LYS A 101 6.51 2.79 9.67
C LYS A 101 5.10 3.26 9.28
N ILE A 102 4.95 4.49 8.80
CA ILE A 102 3.66 5.06 8.38
C ILE A 102 3.18 4.37 7.10
N ASP A 103 4.04 4.28 6.09
CA ASP A 103 3.80 3.66 4.79
C ASP A 103 3.35 2.20 4.96
N GLU A 104 4.15 1.39 5.65
CA GLU A 104 3.83 -0.02 5.90
C GLU A 104 2.52 -0.19 6.68
N ARG A 105 2.28 0.58 7.75
CA ARG A 105 1.07 0.43 8.57
C ARG A 105 -0.19 0.88 7.84
N LYS A 106 -0.17 2.08 7.26
CA LYS A 106 -1.37 2.67 6.63
C LYS A 106 -1.74 1.95 5.34
N VAL A 107 -0.76 1.57 4.53
CA VAL A 107 -1.03 0.83 3.28
C VAL A 107 -1.53 -0.58 3.59
N VAL A 108 -0.88 -1.32 4.50
CA VAL A 108 -1.33 -2.67 4.89
C VAL A 108 -2.70 -2.63 5.53
N MET A 109 -2.98 -1.67 6.42
CA MET A 109 -4.31 -1.53 7.01
C MET A 109 -5.37 -1.23 5.94
N ASN A 110 -5.07 -0.35 4.98
CA ASN A 110 -6.00 -0.03 3.92
C ASN A 110 -6.25 -1.23 2.98
N ILE A 111 -5.21 -2.02 2.64
CA ILE A 111 -5.36 -3.29 1.92
C ILE A 111 -6.29 -4.24 2.68
N LYS A 112 -6.06 -4.41 3.99
CA LYS A 112 -6.89 -5.28 4.83
C LYS A 112 -8.35 -4.83 4.85
N ASN A 113 -8.60 -3.52 5.01
CA ASN A 113 -9.94 -2.96 4.99
C ASN A 113 -10.64 -3.15 3.63
N GLU A 114 -9.91 -3.00 2.52
CA GLU A 114 -10.42 -3.22 1.17
C GLU A 114 -10.78 -4.68 0.90
N ILE A 115 -9.96 -5.62 1.38
CA ILE A 115 -10.23 -7.04 1.27
C ILE A 115 -11.43 -7.41 2.16
N GLN A 116 -11.47 -6.91 3.39
CA GLN A 116 -12.60 -7.13 4.30
C GLN A 116 -13.90 -6.60 3.70
N SER A 117 -13.94 -5.37 3.18
CA SER A 117 -15.17 -4.80 2.61
C SER A 117 -15.70 -5.58 1.41
N ARG A 118 -14.84 -6.26 0.63
CA ARG A 118 -15.25 -7.12 -0.48
C ARG A 118 -15.70 -8.52 -0.06
N ILE A 119 -15.20 -9.04 1.04
CA ILE A 119 -15.48 -10.41 1.52
C ILE A 119 -16.60 -10.44 2.58
N ILE A 120 -16.89 -9.34 3.26
CA ILE A 120 -18.00 -9.25 4.23
C ILE A 120 -19.31 -9.71 3.59
N GLY A 121 -20.01 -10.62 4.26
CA GLY A 121 -21.27 -11.20 3.78
C GLY A 121 -21.11 -12.41 2.86
N THR A 122 -19.88 -12.78 2.51
CA THR A 122 -19.59 -14.05 1.82
C THR A 122 -19.35 -15.17 2.83
N ASN A 123 -19.58 -16.40 2.38
CA ASN A 123 -19.26 -17.65 3.06
C ASN A 123 -17.75 -17.85 3.31
N GLN A 124 -16.88 -16.96 2.82
CA GLN A 124 -15.43 -16.97 3.02
C GLN A 124 -14.96 -16.03 4.14
N TRP A 125 -15.85 -15.17 4.66
CA TRP A 125 -15.54 -14.15 5.66
C TRP A 125 -14.87 -14.71 6.92
N GLU A 126 -15.38 -15.79 7.50
CA GLU A 126 -14.88 -16.32 8.77
C GLU A 126 -13.41 -16.74 8.70
N VAL A 127 -13.02 -17.39 7.60
CA VAL A 127 -11.65 -17.84 7.35
C VAL A 127 -10.74 -16.65 7.06
N THR A 128 -11.21 -15.70 6.25
CA THR A 128 -10.42 -14.52 5.88
C THR A 128 -10.23 -13.55 7.05
N ALA A 129 -11.25 -13.31 7.87
CA ALA A 129 -11.17 -12.47 9.06
C ALA A 129 -10.12 -13.01 10.05
N HIS A 130 -10.11 -14.33 10.29
CA HIS A 130 -9.13 -14.95 11.18
C HIS A 130 -7.68 -14.75 10.71
N VAL A 131 -7.41 -14.75 9.40
CA VAL A 131 -6.07 -14.52 8.84
C VAL A 131 -5.69 -13.03 8.89
N ILE A 132 -6.63 -12.15 8.56
CA ILE A 132 -6.44 -10.70 8.55
C ILE A 132 -6.17 -10.16 9.96
N ASP A 133 -6.93 -10.62 10.96
CA ASP A 133 -6.90 -10.11 12.34
C ASP A 133 -5.69 -10.62 13.12
N ASN A 134 -5.33 -11.90 12.96
CA ASN A 134 -4.24 -12.50 13.73
C ASN A 134 -2.85 -12.25 13.12
N ASN A 135 -2.78 -11.65 11.93
CA ASN A 135 -1.54 -11.54 11.15
C ASN A 135 -0.81 -12.91 10.99
N ASN A 136 -1.56 -14.00 11.21
CA ASN A 136 -1.05 -15.36 11.20
C ASN A 136 -1.06 -15.80 9.75
N TYR A 137 0.15 -15.88 9.19
CA TYR A 137 0.42 -16.59 7.95
C TYR A 137 -0.41 -17.88 7.94
N SER A 138 -1.13 -18.16 6.84
CA SER A 138 -1.89 -19.41 6.74
C SER A 138 -1.03 -20.60 7.15
N PRO A 139 -1.62 -21.64 7.77
CA PRO A 139 -0.93 -22.89 8.06
C PRO A 139 -0.13 -23.45 6.88
N LEU A 140 -0.51 -23.13 5.63
CA LEU A 140 0.25 -23.41 4.41
C LEU A 140 1.73 -22.98 4.48
N TRP A 141 2.03 -21.84 5.08
CA TRP A 141 3.42 -21.38 5.28
C TRP A 141 4.10 -22.04 6.49
N GLY A 142 3.31 -22.46 7.49
CA GLY A 142 3.80 -23.28 8.60
C GLY A 142 4.26 -24.66 8.13
N VAL A 143 3.57 -25.24 7.14
CA VAL A 143 3.98 -26.47 6.47
C VAL A 143 5.32 -26.28 5.77
N ALA A 144 5.52 -25.23 4.99
CA ALA A 144 6.81 -24.97 4.33
C ALA A 144 7.98 -24.81 5.32
N LYS A 145 7.75 -24.26 6.52
CA LYS A 145 8.77 -24.19 7.59
C LYS A 145 9.17 -25.56 8.16
N GLY A 146 8.30 -26.56 8.05
CA GLY A 146 8.57 -27.95 8.45
C GLY A 146 9.28 -28.78 7.37
N TYR A 147 9.40 -28.28 6.14
CA TYR A 147 9.99 -29.00 5.01
C TYR A 147 11.08 -28.15 4.31
N PRO A 148 12.34 -28.17 4.82
CA PRO A 148 13.45 -27.37 4.30
C PRO A 148 13.85 -27.68 2.85
N GLU A 149 13.35 -28.78 2.29
CA GLU A 149 13.59 -29.17 0.90
C GLU A 149 12.82 -28.29 -0.09
N ILE A 150 11.65 -27.78 0.31
CA ILE A 150 10.79 -26.93 -0.52
C ILE A 150 11.30 -25.48 -0.52
N SER A 151 11.94 -25.02 0.56
CA SER A 151 12.47 -23.65 0.65
C SER A 151 13.64 -23.34 -0.29
N LYS A 152 14.24 -24.35 -0.93
CA LYS A 152 15.32 -24.17 -1.92
C LYS A 152 14.82 -23.86 -3.33
N LEU A 153 13.51 -23.92 -3.57
CA LEU A 153 12.87 -23.71 -4.86
C LEU A 153 12.20 -22.34 -5.01
N CYS A 154 12.29 -21.45 -4.01
CA CYS A 154 11.70 -20.11 -4.02
C CYS A 154 12.75 -19.01 -3.93
#